data_AF-A0A2V6T7D6-F1
#
_entry.id   AF-A0A2V6T7D6-F1
#
_cell.length_a   1.000
_cell.length_b   1.000
_cell.length_c   1.000
_cell.angle_alpha   90.00
_cell.angle_beta   90.00
_cell.angle_gamma   90.00
#
_symmetry.space_group_name_H-M   'P 1'
#
loop_
_entity.id
_entity.type
_entity.pdbx_description
1 polymer ?
#
loop_
_entity_poly.entity_id
_entity_poly.type
_entity_poly.pdbx_seq_one_letter_code
_entity_poly.pdbx_strand_id
1 'polypeptide(L)'
;AAYEKRFNSTLTSHGVQAYTVIGVLKDALERAGSTDRDKLRDALSKTNLADHILPQDAIKFDDTGENVNATPALLQVQNGRPVVVGPARFAEAKPVFPVPKWHG
;
A
#
# COMPACT_ATOMS: atom_id res chain seq x y z
N ALA A 1 -0.83 -1.79 -15.24
CA ALA A 1 -1.51 -2.70 -16.19
C ALA A 1 -3.04 -2.60 -16.18
N ALA A 2 -3.76 -3.21 -15.22
CA ALA A 2 -5.23 -3.23 -15.26
C ALA A 2 -5.88 -1.83 -15.07
N TYR A 3 -5.36 -1.03 -14.14
CA TYR A 3 -5.83 0.35 -13.91
C TYR A 3 -5.58 1.25 -15.11
N GLU A 4 -4.34 1.27 -15.64
CA GLU A 4 -3.98 2.06 -16.83
C GLU A 4 -4.83 1.70 -18.05
N LYS A 5 -5.08 0.40 -18.28
CA LYS A 5 -5.95 -0.05 -19.38
C LYS A 5 -7.38 0.51 -19.25
N ARG A 6 -7.88 0.68 -18.02
CA ARG A 6 -9.25 1.14 -17.76
C ARG A 6 -9.38 2.66 -17.73
N PHE A 7 -8.39 3.36 -17.19
CA PHE A 7 -8.48 4.79 -16.89
C PHE A 7 -7.50 5.66 -17.67
N ASN A 8 -6.66 5.06 -18.53
CA ASN A 8 -5.63 5.75 -19.32
C ASN A 8 -4.72 6.66 -18.46
N SER A 9 -4.44 6.24 -17.24
CA SER A 9 -3.65 6.99 -16.25
C SER A 9 -2.94 6.02 -15.31
N THR A 10 -1.78 6.43 -14.78
CA THR A 10 -1.06 5.69 -13.74
C THR A 10 -1.75 5.81 -12.40
N LEU A 11 -1.72 4.75 -11.60
CA LEU A 11 -2.30 4.78 -10.26
C LEU A 11 -1.45 5.68 -9.36
N THR A 12 -2.05 6.70 -8.78
CA THR A 12 -1.38 7.59 -7.81
C THR A 12 -1.28 6.93 -6.45
N SER A 13 -0.39 7.40 -5.57
CA SER A 13 -0.28 6.91 -4.19
C SER A 13 -1.63 6.92 -3.45
N HIS A 14 -2.42 7.99 -3.59
CA HIS A 14 -3.76 8.05 -2.99
C HIS A 14 -4.73 7.04 -3.62
N GLY A 15 -4.63 6.80 -4.93
CA GLY A 15 -5.42 5.77 -5.61
C GLY A 15 -5.10 4.35 -5.11
N VAL A 16 -3.82 4.05 -4.91
CA VAL A 16 -3.34 2.79 -4.29
C VAL A 16 -3.94 2.62 -2.89
N GLN A 17 -3.89 3.66 -2.05
CA GLN A 17 -4.42 3.62 -0.69
C GLN A 17 -5.93 3.42 -0.68
N ALA A 18 -6.68 4.19 -1.47
CA ALA A 18 -8.14 4.06 -1.55
C ALA A 18 -8.57 2.66 -2.01
N TYR A 19 -7.90 2.11 -3.04
CA TYR A 19 -8.15 0.74 -3.51
C TYR A 19 -7.92 -0.28 -2.40
N THR A 20 -6.84 -0.12 -1.65
CA THR A 20 -6.47 -1.03 -0.56
C THR A 20 -7.46 -0.95 0.62
N VAL A 21 -7.95 0.25 0.96
CA VAL A 21 -8.99 0.42 2.00
C VAL A 21 -10.27 -0.32 1.64
N ILE A 22 -10.69 -0.27 0.36
CA ILE A 22 -11.85 -1.03 -0.10
C ILE A 22 -11.58 -2.54 -0.04
N GLY A 23 -10.35 -2.99 -0.33
CA GLY A 23 -9.94 -4.38 -0.15
C GLY A 23 -10.08 -4.86 1.29
N VAL A 24 -9.61 -4.06 2.26
CA VAL A 24 -9.76 -4.36 3.71
C VAL A 24 -11.23 -4.44 4.10
N LEU A 25 -12.06 -3.49 3.65
CA LEU A 25 -13.49 -3.48 3.96
C LEU A 25 -14.19 -4.71 3.35
N LYS A 26 -13.85 -5.08 2.11
CA LYS A 26 -14.38 -6.27 1.45
C LYS A 26 -14.04 -7.54 2.25
N ASP A 27 -12.77 -7.74 2.59
CA ASP A 27 -12.31 -8.88 3.40
C ASP A 27 -13.06 -8.96 4.74
N ALA A 28 -13.19 -7.83 5.44
CA ALA A 28 -13.90 -7.78 6.71
C ALA A 28 -15.40 -8.11 6.57
N LEU A 29 -16.06 -7.62 5.51
CA LEU A 29 -17.46 -7.95 5.23
C LEU A 29 -17.64 -9.44 4.91
N GLU A 30 -16.74 -10.03 4.12
CA GLU A 30 -16.76 -11.47 3.79
C GLU A 30 -16.58 -12.34 5.04
N ARG A 31 -15.67 -11.95 5.95
CA ARG A 31 -15.45 -12.66 7.23
C ARG A 31 -16.59 -12.44 8.23
N ALA A 32 -17.15 -11.24 8.31
CA ALA A 32 -18.26 -10.93 9.21
C ALA A 32 -19.57 -11.61 8.80
N GLY A 33 -19.77 -11.83 7.49
CA GLY A 33 -21.02 -12.34 6.93
C GLY A 33 -22.23 -11.43 7.21
N SER A 34 -22.00 -10.17 7.52
CA SER A 34 -23.02 -9.23 7.99
C SER A 34 -22.57 -7.78 7.81
N THR A 35 -23.54 -6.89 7.64
CA THR A 35 -23.35 -5.44 7.67
C THR A 35 -23.66 -4.84 9.04
N ASP A 36 -23.93 -5.67 10.05
CA ASP A 36 -24.08 -5.24 11.43
C ASP A 36 -22.80 -4.55 11.92
N ARG A 37 -22.97 -3.42 12.61
CA ARG A 37 -21.87 -2.56 13.03
C ARG A 37 -20.87 -3.29 13.91
N ASP A 38 -21.34 -4.03 14.91
CA ASP A 38 -20.45 -4.60 15.92
C ASP A 38 -19.73 -5.83 15.36
N LYS A 39 -20.42 -6.65 14.56
CA LYS A 39 -19.80 -7.76 13.82
C LYS A 39 -18.73 -7.26 12.84
N LEU A 40 -19.01 -6.18 12.11
CA LEU A 40 -18.04 -5.63 11.16
C LEU A 40 -16.82 -5.03 11.86
N ARG A 41 -17.02 -4.33 12.99
CA ARG A 41 -15.89 -3.79 13.78
C ARG A 41 -15.00 -4.90 14.34
N ASP A 42 -15.59 -5.99 14.84
CA ASP A 42 -14.82 -7.16 15.29
C ASP A 42 -14.05 -7.82 14.13
N ALA A 43 -14.65 -7.93 12.95
CA ALA A 43 -13.94 -8.43 11.78
C ALA A 43 -12.80 -7.49 11.34
N LEU A 44 -13.03 -6.17 11.35
CA LEU A 44 -12.01 -5.17 11.01
C LEU A 44 -10.82 -5.20 11.98
N SER A 45 -11.04 -5.31 13.29
CA SER A 45 -9.95 -5.38 14.27
C SER A 45 -9.09 -6.65 14.12
N LYS A 46 -9.69 -7.74 13.62
CA LYS A 46 -9.01 -9.01 13.34
C LYS A 46 -8.39 -9.09 11.94
N THR A 47 -8.35 -7.99 11.19
CA THR A 47 -7.76 -7.97 9.83
C THR A 47 -6.30 -8.42 9.84
N ASN A 48 -5.96 -9.30 8.90
CA ASN A 48 -4.60 -9.71 8.58
C ASN A 48 -4.50 -9.92 7.05
N LEU A 49 -4.55 -8.83 6.30
CA LEU A 49 -4.66 -8.87 4.84
C LEU A 49 -3.27 -8.84 4.22
N ALA A 50 -2.79 -9.97 3.69
CA ALA A 50 -1.50 -10.08 3.01
C ALA A 50 -1.58 -9.83 1.49
N ASP A 51 -2.74 -10.08 0.88
CA ASP A 51 -2.96 -9.85 -0.56
C ASP A 51 -3.36 -8.39 -0.79
N HIS A 52 -2.36 -7.51 -0.97
CA HIS A 52 -2.55 -6.11 -1.28
C HIS A 52 -1.38 -5.53 -2.08
N ILE A 53 -1.56 -4.32 -2.60
CA ILE A 53 -0.61 -3.64 -3.49
C ILE A 53 0.36 -2.66 -2.78
N LEU A 54 0.24 -2.49 -1.46
CA LEU A 54 1.13 -1.60 -0.71
C LEU A 54 2.51 -2.26 -0.46
N PRO A 55 3.62 -1.50 -0.47
CA PRO A 55 4.97 -1.99 -0.21
C PRO A 55 5.24 -2.10 1.31
N GLN A 56 4.46 -2.95 1.96
CA GLN A 56 4.54 -3.25 3.39
C GLN A 56 4.18 -4.72 3.64
N ASP A 57 4.38 -5.20 4.86
CA ASP A 57 3.83 -6.50 5.26
C ASP A 57 2.31 -6.40 5.45
N ALA A 58 1.66 -7.52 5.75
CA ALA A 58 0.20 -7.62 5.82
C ALA A 58 -0.43 -6.49 6.66
N ILE A 59 -1.57 -5.96 6.20
CA ILE A 59 -2.32 -4.96 6.96
C ILE A 59 -2.88 -5.64 8.20
N LYS A 60 -2.44 -5.18 9.37
CA LYS A 60 -2.86 -5.68 10.68
C LYS A 60 -3.00 -4.52 11.65
N PHE A 61 -4.10 -4.49 12.38
CA PHE A 61 -4.37 -3.43 13.35
C PHE A 61 -4.02 -3.86 14.77
N ASP A 62 -3.50 -2.92 15.57
CA ASP A 62 -3.39 -3.08 17.02
C ASP A 62 -4.66 -2.59 17.75
N ASP A 63 -4.61 -2.62 19.08
CA ASP A 63 -5.73 -2.20 19.95
C ASP A 63 -6.07 -0.71 19.81
N THR A 64 -5.15 0.11 19.28
CA THR A 64 -5.39 1.53 18.99
C THR A 64 -6.01 1.74 17.61
N GLY A 65 -6.02 0.69 16.77
CA GLY A 65 -6.52 0.71 15.40
C GLY A 65 -5.47 1.13 14.36
N GLU A 66 -4.19 1.23 14.75
CA GLU A 66 -3.12 1.58 13.83
C GLU A 66 -2.58 0.35 13.09
N ASN A 67 -2.20 0.52 11.82
CA ASN A 67 -1.57 -0.54 11.06
C ASN A 67 -0.13 -0.72 11.51
N VAL A 68 0.15 -1.79 12.27
CA VAL A 68 1.48 -2.04 12.88
C VAL A 68 2.60 -2.25 11.85
N ASN A 69 2.24 -2.60 10.61
CA ASN A 69 3.19 -2.84 9.53
C ASN A 69 3.32 -1.63 8.58
N ALA A 70 2.66 -0.50 8.88
CA ALA A 70 2.74 0.72 8.08
C ALA A 70 4.19 1.14 7.86
N THR A 71 4.67 1.00 6.63
CA THR A 71 6.05 1.30 6.26
C THR A 71 6.07 2.30 5.10
N PRO A 72 6.82 3.41 5.19
CA PRO A 72 6.95 4.33 4.07
C PRO A 72 7.80 3.71 2.95
N ALA A 73 7.39 3.94 1.70
CA ALA A 73 8.24 3.68 0.54
C ALA A 73 9.20 4.86 0.32
N LEU A 74 10.49 4.57 0.15
CA LEU A 74 11.46 5.56 -0.26
C LEU A 74 11.49 5.62 -1.79
N LEU A 75 11.13 6.78 -2.34
CA LEU A 75 11.17 7.05 -3.77
C LEU A 75 12.41 7.87 -4.14
N GLN A 76 13.05 7.53 -5.24
CA GLN A 76 14.09 8.35 -5.86
C GLN A 76 13.77 8.54 -7.35
N VAL A 77 13.93 9.75 -7.87
CA VAL A 77 13.87 9.97 -9.32
C VAL A 77 15.18 9.47 -9.94
N GLN A 78 15.11 8.44 -10.77
CA GLN A 78 16.23 7.89 -11.52
C GLN A 78 15.86 7.86 -13.01
N ASN A 79 16.75 8.32 -13.88
CA ASN A 79 16.51 8.39 -15.33
C ASN A 79 15.17 9.06 -15.71
N GLY A 80 14.81 10.13 -14.98
CA GLY A 80 13.57 10.88 -15.19
C GLY A 80 12.29 10.20 -14.70
N ARG A 81 12.37 9.09 -13.95
CA ARG A 81 11.20 8.37 -13.43
C ARG A 81 11.29 8.15 -11.92
N PRO A 82 10.20 8.30 -11.15
CA PRO A 82 10.18 7.89 -9.76
C PRO A 82 10.26 6.36 -9.67
N VAL A 83 11.20 5.84 -8.88
CA VAL A 83 11.34 4.41 -8.59
C VAL A 83 11.43 4.17 -7.08
N VAL A 84 10.89 3.05 -6.61
CA VAL A 84 11.02 2.65 -5.21
C VAL A 84 12.45 2.13 -4.96
N VAL A 85 13.18 2.77 -4.05
CA VAL A 85 14.56 2.38 -3.68
C VAL A 85 14.66 1.82 -2.27
N GLY A 86 13.57 1.81 -1.52
CA GLY A 86 13.52 1.25 -0.18
C GLY A 86 12.09 1.08 0.34
N PRO A 87 11.85 0.14 1.27
CA PRO A 87 12.82 -0.81 1.84
C PRO A 87 13.25 -1.89 0.83
N ALA A 88 14.41 -2.53 1.04
CA ALA A 88 15.05 -3.42 0.06
C ALA A 88 14.14 -4.55 -0.47
N ARG A 89 13.24 -5.07 0.38
CA ARG A 89 12.28 -6.12 0.01
C ARG A 89 11.28 -5.72 -1.07
N PHE A 90 11.05 -4.41 -1.25
CA PHE A 90 10.14 -3.84 -2.25
C PHE A 90 10.86 -2.89 -3.22
N ALA A 91 12.19 -2.85 -3.20
CA ALA A 91 12.96 -1.92 -4.02
C ALA A 91 12.99 -2.39 -5.48
N GLU A 92 12.63 -1.48 -6.39
CA GLU A 92 12.73 -1.65 -7.84
C GLU A 92 14.15 -1.33 -8.34
N ALA A 93 14.88 -0.48 -7.60
CA ALA A 93 16.25 -0.07 -7.89
C ALA A 93 17.06 0.16 -6.62
N LYS A 94 18.40 0.17 -6.74
CA LYS A 94 19.27 0.59 -5.63
C LYS A 94 19.23 2.12 -5.50
N PRO A 95 19.30 2.68 -4.29
CA PRO A 95 19.46 4.12 -4.12
C PRO A 95 20.79 4.58 -4.72
N VAL A 96 20.77 5.68 -5.47
CA VAL A 96 21.98 6.36 -5.94
C VAL A 96 22.44 7.32 -4.86
N PHE A 97 23.54 6.97 -4.20
CA PHE A 97 24.17 7.78 -3.15
C PHE A 97 25.71 7.67 -3.22
N PRO A 98 26.47 8.77 -3.05
CA PRO A 98 25.99 10.15 -2.87
C PRO A 98 25.26 10.66 -4.12
N VAL A 99 24.41 11.67 -3.95
CA VAL A 99 23.68 12.28 -5.08
C VAL A 99 24.72 12.77 -6.10
N PRO A 100 24.66 12.32 -7.37
CA PRO A 100 25.60 12.75 -8.40
C PRO A 100 25.56 14.27 -8.57
N LYS A 101 26.69 14.86 -8.96
CA LYS A 101 26.70 16.29 -9.29
C LYS A 101 25.76 16.54 -10.47
N TRP A 102 24.96 17.60 -10.37
CA TRP A 102 24.12 18.03 -11.49
C TRP A 102 25.02 18.41 -12.66
N HIS A 103 24.85 17.72 -13.78
CA HIS A 103 25.40 18.12 -15.07
C HIS A 103 24.22 18.75 -15.81
N GLY A 104 24.28 20.08 -15.98
CA GLY A 104 23.29 20.84 -16.73
C GLY A 104 23.31 20.53 -18.21
#